data_AF-A0A9E2EI32-F1
#
_entry.id   AF-A0A9E2EI32-F1
#
_cell.length_a   1.000
_cell.length_b   1.000
_cell.length_c   1.000
_cell.angle_alpha   90.00
_cell.angle_beta   90.00
_cell.angle_gamma   90.00
#
_symmetry.space_group_name_H-M   'P 1'
#
loop_
_entity.id
_entity.type
_entity.pdbx_description
1 polymer ?
#
loop_
_entity_poly.entity_id
_entity_poly.type
_entity_poly.pdbx_seq_one_letter_code
_entity_poly.pdbx_strand_id
1 'polypeptide(L)'
;HMTALIAPRLGIADDGVGQDGNAVEIAGGSVLRVGPVEELRRPGLSEERYPGGVIVPGIVDAHFHPVAYASLLNGLSLKTAADFADLQRRIQNRAAGLDQGRPLIGVRLDDETLAERRLPTRHDLDAWVSDRPVVLHRYCGHIAVANTAALKAGGIDASTVDPEGGSLDRDEEGPTGVVRETAIELVAMPLAGSNRVEQTQLVDAMTALAGLGITSIGAIVGIGDGPWAELGNEVEIVAEAARDLPIKLHCFVIANTIDDLHEAAGMLGAAGARVSFAGVKRFGDGSLGGHTAAMCLPFTDRPETSGLLRLDPEADGALARAAIDLGGRVAVHAIGDCAVGASLDLCESLIARGAEPSRLRIEHVSVITESDIDRFSRLGVTAVVQPAFIGSETEWLAARVGPDRIGRTYAFRSLLDAGVALAGSSDCPVEPPDPWAGMALARDRAGLVPEQSLTGTEALGMFTAGSASAIGLAPPLSTGSAADLVVIDRDPTSVTPDEVRQTQVIATWVDGEPVEIDPGRPHWND
;
A
#
# COMPACT_ATOMS: atom_id res chain seq x y z
N HIS A 1 -8.79 -33.34 -0.76
CA HIS A 1 -8.95 -33.64 0.68
C HIS A 1 -10.07 -32.75 1.21
N MET A 2 -10.83 -33.19 2.23
CA MET A 2 -11.88 -32.37 2.85
C MET A 2 -11.53 -32.19 4.32
N THR A 3 -11.48 -30.94 4.77
CA THR A 3 -11.08 -30.57 6.12
C THR A 3 -12.06 -29.55 6.67
N ALA A 4 -12.49 -29.72 7.92
CA ALA A 4 -13.21 -28.69 8.66
C ALA A 4 -12.27 -28.05 9.68
N LEU A 5 -12.12 -26.73 9.57
CA LEU A 5 -11.44 -25.93 10.57
C LEU A 5 -12.46 -25.47 11.60
N ILE A 6 -12.19 -25.71 12.88
CA ILE A 6 -13.15 -25.52 13.97
C ILE A 6 -12.52 -24.64 15.05
N ALA A 7 -13.22 -23.57 15.42
CA ALA A 7 -12.81 -22.67 16.49
C ALA A 7 -14.03 -22.24 17.31
N PRO A 8 -13.89 -21.88 18.61
CA PRO A 8 -15.01 -21.44 19.44
C PRO A 8 -15.86 -20.30 18.86
N ARG A 9 -15.26 -19.43 18.04
CA ARG A 9 -15.94 -18.33 17.37
C ARG A 9 -15.47 -18.20 15.93
N LEU A 10 -16.36 -17.63 15.12
CA LEU A 10 -16.09 -17.25 13.75
C LEU A 10 -16.42 -15.76 13.61
N GLY A 11 -15.39 -14.92 13.49
CA GLY A 11 -15.52 -13.49 13.32
C GLY A 11 -15.74 -13.16 11.85
N ILE A 12 -16.95 -13.39 11.34
CA ILE A 12 -17.39 -12.77 10.09
C ILE A 12 -17.90 -11.38 10.44
N ALA A 13 -17.50 -10.37 9.66
CA ALA A 13 -18.16 -9.08 9.71
C ALA A 13 -19.63 -9.28 9.32
N ASP A 14 -20.57 -8.87 10.18
CA ASP A 14 -22.02 -9.01 9.98
C ASP A 14 -22.46 -8.18 8.75
N ASP A 15 -22.23 -8.72 7.56
CA ASP A 15 -22.47 -8.11 6.25
C ASP A 15 -23.89 -8.40 5.72
N GLY A 16 -24.78 -8.87 6.61
CA GLY A 16 -26.13 -9.29 6.27
C GLY A 16 -26.23 -10.64 5.57
N VAL A 17 -25.11 -11.36 5.38
CA VAL A 17 -25.06 -12.74 4.86
C VAL A 17 -24.63 -13.74 5.96
N GLY A 18 -24.31 -13.23 7.16
CA GLY A 18 -23.74 -13.94 8.31
C GLY A 18 -24.29 -15.35 8.52
N GLN A 19 -23.50 -16.36 8.16
CA GLN A 19 -23.74 -17.73 8.59
C GLN A 19 -23.19 -17.86 10.01
N ASP A 20 -24.08 -17.86 11.02
CA ASP A 20 -23.74 -18.20 12.38
C ASP A 20 -23.07 -19.59 12.41
N GLY A 21 -21.89 -19.67 13.01
CA GLY A 21 -21.12 -20.91 12.97
C GLY A 21 -19.83 -20.87 13.78
N ASN A 22 -19.23 -22.05 13.90
CA ASN A 22 -17.96 -22.26 14.60
C ASN A 22 -17.01 -23.15 13.79
N ALA A 23 -17.34 -23.39 12.51
CA ALA A 23 -16.54 -24.19 11.60
C ALA A 23 -16.65 -23.75 10.14
N VAL A 24 -15.54 -23.90 9.41
CA VAL A 24 -15.42 -23.72 7.96
C VAL A 24 -15.04 -25.05 7.34
N GLU A 25 -15.89 -25.58 6.46
CA GLU A 25 -15.58 -26.77 5.68
C GLU A 25 -14.90 -26.39 4.36
N ILE A 26 -13.75 -27.00 4.11
CA ILE A 26 -12.87 -26.75 2.96
C ILE A 26 -12.79 -28.00 2.10
N ALA A 27 -12.85 -27.82 0.78
CA ALA A 27 -12.63 -28.88 -0.19
C ALA A 27 -11.93 -28.35 -1.44
N GLY A 28 -10.79 -28.95 -1.80
CA GLY A 28 -10.04 -28.56 -3.00
C GLY A 28 -9.60 -27.10 -3.01
N GLY A 29 -9.26 -26.56 -1.83
CA GLY A 29 -8.83 -25.18 -1.64
C GLY A 29 -9.94 -24.13 -1.65
N SER A 30 -11.21 -24.54 -1.71
CA SER A 30 -12.37 -23.64 -1.67
C SER A 30 -13.24 -23.89 -0.43
N VAL A 31 -13.95 -22.85 -0.01
CA VAL A 31 -14.95 -22.95 1.05
C VAL A 31 -16.18 -23.66 0.51
N LEU A 32 -16.56 -24.75 1.17
CA LEU A 32 -17.75 -25.51 0.82
C LEU A 32 -18.96 -25.01 1.62
N ARG A 33 -18.82 -24.89 2.95
CA ARG A 33 -19.88 -24.49 3.88
C ARG A 33 -19.28 -23.80 5.11
N VAL A 34 -20.00 -22.82 5.66
CA VAL A 34 -19.76 -22.26 7.00
C VAL A 34 -20.96 -22.60 7.87
N GLY A 35 -20.75 -22.90 9.15
CA GLY A 35 -21.86 -23.18 10.07
C GLY A 35 -21.46 -23.88 11.35
N PRO A 36 -22.44 -24.39 12.12
CA PRO A 36 -22.18 -25.17 13.32
C PRO A 36 -21.47 -26.49 12.99
N VAL A 37 -20.41 -26.83 13.73
CA VAL A 37 -19.61 -28.04 13.50
C VAL A 37 -20.46 -29.31 13.53
N GLU A 38 -21.50 -29.34 14.36
CA GLU A 38 -22.48 -30.43 14.45
C GLU A 38 -23.19 -30.70 13.12
N GLU A 39 -23.43 -29.67 12.31
CA GLU A 39 -24.09 -29.74 11.00
C GLU A 39 -23.09 -30.06 9.86
N LEU A 40 -21.80 -29.81 10.08
CA LEU A 40 -20.76 -30.09 9.10
C LEU A 40 -20.24 -31.53 9.20
N ARG A 41 -20.26 -32.14 10.40
CA ARG A 41 -19.71 -33.48 10.67
C ARG A 41 -20.34 -34.57 9.79
N ARG A 42 -19.47 -35.30 9.10
CA ARG A 42 -19.82 -36.53 8.37
C ARG A 42 -18.62 -37.47 8.26
N PRO A 43 -18.83 -38.77 8.01
CA PRO A 43 -17.72 -39.72 7.84
C PRO A 43 -16.74 -39.27 6.75
N GLY A 44 -15.43 -39.32 7.06
CA GLY A 44 -14.36 -38.97 6.12
C GLY A 44 -13.95 -37.49 6.08
N LEU A 45 -14.58 -36.62 6.86
CA LEU A 45 -14.16 -35.24 7.05
C LEU A 45 -13.01 -35.18 8.08
N SER A 46 -11.84 -34.69 7.67
CA SER A 46 -10.76 -34.35 8.61
C SER A 46 -11.17 -33.14 9.45
N GLU A 47 -10.81 -33.12 10.72
CA GLU A 47 -11.07 -31.98 11.61
C GLU A 47 -9.76 -31.40 12.12
N GLU A 48 -9.60 -30.08 12.01
CA GLU A 48 -8.55 -29.34 12.68
C GLU A 48 -9.17 -28.33 13.64
N ARG A 49 -8.65 -28.28 14.87
CA ARG A 49 -9.32 -27.61 15.99
C ARG A 49 -8.41 -26.58 16.64
N TYR A 50 -8.95 -25.39 16.85
CA TYR A 50 -8.30 -24.26 17.51
C TYR A 50 -9.09 -23.86 18.76
N PRO A 51 -8.98 -24.59 19.89
CA PRO A 51 -9.88 -24.49 21.04
C PRO A 51 -9.87 -23.14 21.80
N GLY A 52 -8.93 -22.24 21.48
CA GLY A 52 -8.88 -20.86 21.97
C GLY A 52 -8.79 -19.82 20.86
N GLY A 53 -8.98 -20.22 19.61
CA GLY A 53 -8.87 -19.34 18.45
C GLY A 53 -10.19 -18.71 18.03
N VAL A 54 -10.09 -17.72 17.16
CA VAL A 54 -11.19 -17.15 16.39
C VAL A 54 -10.83 -17.29 14.92
N ILE A 55 -11.70 -17.88 14.11
CA ILE A 55 -11.53 -17.91 12.65
C ILE A 55 -12.09 -16.62 12.09
N VAL A 56 -11.30 -15.87 11.33
CA VAL A 56 -11.77 -14.73 10.54
C VAL A 56 -11.35 -14.92 9.08
N PRO A 57 -11.98 -14.23 8.11
CA PRO A 57 -11.50 -14.26 6.73
C PRO A 57 -10.04 -13.85 6.62
N GLY A 58 -9.35 -14.35 5.59
CA GLY A 58 -7.95 -13.99 5.35
C GLY A 58 -7.81 -12.47 5.19
N ILE A 59 -6.81 -11.89 5.83
CA ILE A 59 -6.61 -10.44 5.77
C ILE A 59 -6.10 -10.06 4.38
N VAL A 60 -6.70 -9.02 3.81
CA VAL A 60 -6.33 -8.48 2.51
C VAL A 60 -5.85 -7.05 2.68
N ASP A 61 -4.61 -6.80 2.29
CA ASP A 61 -4.08 -5.44 2.15
C ASP A 61 -4.35 -4.93 0.73
N ALA A 62 -5.26 -3.97 0.55
CA ALA A 62 -5.70 -3.56 -0.79
C ALA A 62 -4.65 -2.75 -1.59
N HIS A 63 -3.58 -2.25 -0.95
CA HIS A 63 -2.56 -1.40 -1.56
C HIS A 63 -1.21 -1.62 -0.87
N PHE A 64 -0.30 -2.27 -1.57
CA PHE A 64 0.98 -2.70 -1.01
C PHE A 64 2.08 -2.66 -2.08
N HIS A 65 3.28 -2.24 -1.74
CA HIS A 65 4.44 -2.25 -2.64
C HIS A 65 5.41 -3.40 -2.29
N PRO A 66 5.21 -4.62 -2.84
CA PRO A 66 5.91 -5.82 -2.37
C PRO A 66 7.42 -5.80 -2.60
N VAL A 67 7.86 -5.27 -3.75
CA VAL A 67 9.28 -5.21 -4.10
C VAL A 67 9.99 -4.16 -3.25
N ALA A 68 9.40 -2.98 -3.08
CA ALA A 68 9.92 -1.95 -2.17
C ALA A 68 9.99 -2.43 -0.71
N TYR A 69 8.99 -3.18 -0.23
CA TYR A 69 9.02 -3.78 1.11
C TYR A 69 10.12 -4.84 1.25
N ALA A 70 10.28 -5.73 0.28
CA ALA A 70 11.36 -6.71 0.28
C ALA A 70 12.74 -6.01 0.25
N SER A 71 12.87 -4.92 -0.51
CA SER A 71 14.07 -4.09 -0.52
C SER A 71 14.33 -3.45 0.85
N LEU A 72 13.31 -2.89 1.51
CA LEU A 72 13.41 -2.31 2.86
C LEU A 72 13.96 -3.32 3.87
N LEU A 73 13.38 -4.53 3.93
CA LEU A 73 13.79 -5.57 4.88
C LEU A 73 15.26 -6.01 4.72
N ASN A 74 15.82 -5.82 3.53
CA ASN A 74 17.20 -6.17 3.18
C ASN A 74 18.10 -4.92 3.03
N GLY A 75 17.57 -3.73 3.30
CA GLY A 75 18.12 -2.45 2.90
C GLY A 75 18.52 -1.55 4.07
N LEU A 76 18.64 -0.25 3.78
CA LEU A 76 18.89 0.77 4.79
C LEU A 76 17.61 1.56 5.06
N SER A 77 16.98 1.32 6.21
CA SER A 77 15.92 2.18 6.74
C SER A 77 16.50 3.38 7.50
N LEU A 78 15.96 4.57 7.24
CA LEU A 78 16.34 5.82 7.89
C LEU A 78 15.26 6.37 8.83
N LYS A 79 14.16 5.64 9.04
CA LYS A 79 12.99 6.12 9.80
C LYS A 79 13.30 6.51 11.25
N THR A 80 14.25 5.83 11.89
CA THR A 80 14.63 6.05 13.30
C THR A 80 15.85 6.96 13.48
N ALA A 81 16.30 7.61 12.41
CA ALA A 81 17.40 8.56 12.51
C ALA A 81 16.98 9.79 13.33
N ALA A 82 17.79 10.19 14.30
CA ALA A 82 17.48 11.32 15.18
C ALA A 82 17.96 12.67 14.60
N ASP A 83 19.08 12.66 13.89
CA ASP A 83 19.76 13.85 13.37
C ASP A 83 20.69 13.50 12.21
N PHE A 84 21.36 14.50 11.63
CA PHE A 84 22.28 14.30 10.50
C PHE A 84 23.54 13.50 10.87
N ALA A 85 23.99 13.57 12.13
CA ALA A 85 25.13 12.78 12.57
C ALA A 85 24.77 11.28 12.61
N ASP A 86 23.55 10.94 13.04
CA ASP A 86 23.04 9.59 12.98
C ASP A 86 22.82 9.11 11.54
N LEU A 87 22.26 9.96 10.67
CA LEU A 87 22.16 9.68 9.24
C LEU A 87 23.52 9.36 8.62
N GLN A 88 24.52 10.23 8.84
CA GLN A 88 25.88 10.04 8.35
C GLN A 88 26.42 8.68 8.80
N ARG A 89 26.32 8.37 10.10
CA ARG A 89 26.82 7.11 10.66
C ARG A 89 26.16 5.89 10.01
N ARG A 90 24.83 5.90 9.88
CA ARG A 90 24.07 4.81 9.26
C ARG A 90 24.44 4.61 7.79
N ILE A 91 24.53 5.71 7.04
CA ILE A 91 24.89 5.70 5.61
C ILE A 91 26.32 5.19 5.42
N GLN A 92 27.29 5.68 6.20
CA GLN A 92 28.68 5.23 6.11
C GLN A 92 28.84 3.76 6.49
N ASN A 93 28.14 3.30 7.53
CA ASN A 93 28.12 1.88 7.91
C ASN A 93 27.55 1.00 6.79
N ARG A 94 26.45 1.42 6.15
CA ARG A 94 25.88 0.69 5.01
C ARG A 94 26.84 0.68 3.82
N ALA A 95 27.46 1.81 3.51
CA ALA A 95 28.40 1.95 2.40
C ALA A 95 29.63 1.03 2.54
N ALA A 96 30.12 0.84 3.76
CA ALA A 96 31.25 -0.04 4.05
C ALA A 96 30.98 -1.52 3.76
N GLY A 97 29.71 -1.95 3.78
CA GLY A 97 29.27 -3.32 3.47
C GLY A 97 28.84 -3.54 2.01
N LEU A 98 28.94 -2.52 1.16
CA LEU A 98 28.54 -2.59 -0.25
C LEU A 98 29.77 -2.74 -1.14
N ASP A 99 29.64 -3.54 -2.21
CA ASP A 99 30.66 -3.68 -3.26
C ASP A 99 31.04 -2.32 -3.87
N GLN A 100 32.28 -2.22 -4.36
CA GLN A 100 32.80 -0.98 -4.93
C GLN A 100 31.93 -0.50 -6.10
N GLY A 101 31.49 0.75 -6.04
CA GLY A 101 30.67 1.38 -7.07
C GLY A 101 29.18 0.98 -7.06
N ARG A 102 28.76 0.03 -6.20
CA ARG A 102 27.33 -0.28 -6.04
C ARG A 102 26.60 0.92 -5.43
N PRO A 103 25.51 1.42 -6.05
CA PRO A 103 24.74 2.53 -5.51
C PRO A 103 24.20 2.22 -4.12
N LEU A 104 24.22 3.22 -3.23
CA LEU A 104 23.60 3.13 -1.91
C LEU A 104 22.20 3.71 -1.99
N ILE A 105 21.21 2.87 -1.69
CA ILE A 105 19.80 3.25 -1.60
C ILE A 105 19.39 3.20 -0.14
N GLY A 106 18.88 4.33 0.36
CA GLY A 106 18.24 4.42 1.66
C GLY A 106 16.77 4.75 1.49
N VAL A 107 15.92 4.26 2.39
CA VAL A 107 14.48 4.47 2.34
C VAL A 107 13.97 4.96 3.69
N ARG A 108 12.74 5.49 3.70
CA ARG A 108 12.06 5.97 4.90
C ARG A 108 12.78 7.10 5.63
N LEU A 109 13.49 7.96 4.90
CA LEU A 109 13.98 9.22 5.45
C LEU A 109 12.79 10.08 5.89
N ASP A 110 12.82 10.57 7.12
CA ASP A 110 11.77 11.40 7.70
C ASP A 110 12.36 12.68 8.27
N ASP A 111 12.32 13.74 7.47
CA ASP A 111 12.85 15.06 7.84
C ASP A 111 12.04 15.75 8.94
N GLU A 112 10.77 15.36 9.11
CA GLU A 112 9.92 15.93 10.15
C GLU A 112 10.38 15.45 11.54
N THR A 113 10.99 14.28 11.66
CA THR A 113 11.47 13.76 12.95
C THR A 113 12.91 14.13 13.28
N LEU A 114 13.68 14.60 12.30
CA LEU A 114 15.08 14.99 12.50
C LEU A 114 15.20 16.26 13.36
N ALA A 115 16.28 16.34 14.13
CA ALA A 115 16.63 17.55 14.88
C ALA A 115 16.78 18.79 13.97
N GLU A 116 17.27 18.59 12.75
CA GLU A 116 17.46 19.65 11.75
C GLU A 116 16.17 20.16 11.11
N ARG A 117 15.08 19.38 11.17
CA ARG A 117 13.77 19.71 10.54
C ARG A 117 13.90 20.12 9.06
N ARG A 118 14.80 19.46 8.34
CA ARG A 118 15.01 19.62 6.89
C ARG A 118 15.57 18.35 6.28
N LEU A 119 15.37 18.20 4.97
CA LEU A 119 16.07 17.21 4.17
C LEU A 119 17.58 17.52 4.08
N PRO A 120 18.46 16.50 4.01
CA PRO A 120 19.83 16.69 3.58
C PRO A 120 19.88 17.15 2.12
N THR A 121 21.03 17.68 1.73
CA THR A 121 21.35 18.10 0.36
C THR A 121 22.44 17.22 -0.23
N ARG A 122 22.71 17.36 -1.53
CA ARG A 122 23.84 16.71 -2.22
C ARG A 122 25.17 16.99 -1.51
N HIS A 123 25.34 18.19 -0.93
CA HIS A 123 26.55 18.57 -0.21
C HIS A 123 26.73 17.78 1.09
N ASP A 124 25.64 17.59 1.83
CA ASP A 124 25.64 16.75 3.04
C ASP A 124 26.04 15.31 2.65
N LEU A 125 25.40 14.75 1.61
CA LEU A 125 25.65 13.39 1.15
C LEU A 125 27.07 13.20 0.57
N ASP A 126 27.58 14.14 -0.22
CA ASP A 126 28.93 14.10 -0.78
C ASP A 126 29.99 14.11 0.33
N ALA A 127 29.74 14.82 1.45
CA ALA A 127 30.64 14.83 2.60
C ALA A 127 30.63 13.48 3.36
N TRP A 128 29.53 12.73 3.30
CA TRP A 128 29.38 11.46 3.99
C TRP A 128 29.90 10.28 3.15
N VAL A 129 29.55 10.25 1.86
CA VAL A 129 29.89 9.20 0.89
C VAL A 129 30.03 9.81 -0.51
N SER A 130 31.26 9.86 -1.03
CA SER A 130 31.59 10.50 -2.32
C SER A 130 32.01 9.53 -3.43
N ASP A 131 32.15 8.24 -3.14
CA ASP A 131 32.74 7.24 -4.03
C ASP A 131 31.70 6.45 -4.87
N ARG A 132 30.41 6.74 -4.68
CA ARG A 132 29.28 6.05 -5.33
C ARG A 132 28.04 6.93 -5.42
N PRO A 133 27.09 6.62 -6.31
CA PRO A 133 25.75 7.20 -6.27
C PRO A 133 25.04 6.88 -4.94
N VAL A 134 24.42 7.90 -4.34
CA VAL A 134 23.56 7.77 -3.16
C VAL A 134 22.19 8.36 -3.49
N VAL A 135 21.13 7.60 -3.24
CA VAL A 135 19.74 8.05 -3.35
C VAL A 135 19.00 7.68 -2.07
N LEU A 136 18.43 8.66 -1.39
CA LEU A 136 17.66 8.49 -0.16
C LEU A 136 16.20 8.84 -0.42
N HIS A 137 15.33 7.84 -0.45
CA HIS A 137 13.89 8.05 -0.58
C HIS A 137 13.28 8.48 0.75
N ARG A 138 12.50 9.56 0.71
CA ARG A 138 11.67 10.01 1.83
C ARG A 138 10.59 8.96 2.10
N TYR A 139 10.12 8.85 3.34
CA TYR A 139 9.14 7.84 3.74
C TYR A 139 7.85 7.82 2.91
N CYS A 140 7.45 8.96 2.33
CA CYS A 140 6.29 9.06 1.46
C CYS A 140 6.53 8.55 0.03
N GLY A 141 7.76 8.24 -0.39
CA GLY A 141 8.08 7.83 -1.77
C GLY A 141 8.00 8.94 -2.83
N HIS A 142 7.42 10.10 -2.50
CA HIS A 142 7.25 11.24 -3.42
C HIS A 142 8.44 12.22 -3.47
N ILE A 143 9.47 12.02 -2.64
CA ILE A 143 10.67 12.86 -2.58
C ILE A 143 11.89 11.95 -2.42
N ALA A 144 12.99 12.26 -3.11
CA ALA A 144 14.29 11.65 -2.87
C ALA A 144 15.40 12.71 -2.72
N VAL A 145 16.50 12.32 -2.07
CA VAL A 145 17.73 13.13 -1.98
C VAL A 145 18.87 12.37 -2.64
N ALA A 146 19.48 12.98 -3.65
CA ALA A 146 20.56 12.42 -4.43
C ALA A 146 21.89 13.18 -4.20
N ASN A 147 23.00 12.45 -4.10
CA ASN A 147 24.33 13.06 -4.07
C ASN A 147 24.81 13.48 -5.47
N THR A 148 25.95 14.17 -5.55
CA THR A 148 26.47 14.66 -6.85
C THR A 148 26.75 13.51 -7.83
N ALA A 149 27.16 12.34 -7.35
CA ALA A 149 27.40 11.18 -8.22
C ALA A 149 26.10 10.64 -8.84
N ALA A 150 25.01 10.58 -8.08
CA ALA A 150 23.69 10.18 -8.59
C ALA A 150 23.11 11.22 -9.56
N LEU A 151 23.21 12.52 -9.24
CA LEU A 151 22.78 13.59 -10.15
C LEU A 151 23.51 13.53 -11.50
N LYS A 152 24.84 13.31 -11.48
CA LYS A 152 25.65 13.15 -12.69
C LYS A 152 25.26 11.92 -13.51
N ALA A 153 24.91 10.81 -12.84
CA ALA A 153 24.43 9.62 -13.54
C ALA A 153 23.14 9.91 -14.32
N GLY A 154 22.27 10.76 -13.78
CA GLY A 154 21.06 11.27 -14.45
C GLY A 154 21.27 12.39 -15.46
N GLY A 155 22.51 12.84 -15.67
CA GLY A 155 22.78 14.01 -16.52
C GLY A 155 22.19 15.32 -15.97
N ILE A 156 21.95 15.40 -14.67
CA ILE A 156 21.37 16.57 -14.02
C ILE A 156 22.47 17.60 -13.70
N ASP A 157 22.27 18.83 -14.17
CA ASP A 157 23.13 19.97 -13.91
C ASP A 157 22.32 21.26 -13.67
N ALA A 158 23.00 22.41 -13.55
CA ALA A 158 22.38 23.70 -13.30
C ALA A 158 21.41 24.16 -14.42
N SER A 159 21.49 23.58 -15.62
CA SER A 159 20.63 23.89 -16.76
C SER A 159 19.45 22.94 -16.91
N THR A 160 19.39 21.86 -16.14
CA THR A 160 18.30 20.88 -16.18
C THR A 160 16.97 21.54 -15.80
N VAL A 161 15.99 21.44 -16.70
CA VAL A 161 14.62 21.93 -16.50
C VAL A 161 13.82 20.91 -15.72
N ASP A 162 12.87 21.38 -14.91
CA ASP A 162 11.94 20.50 -14.20
C ASP A 162 11.10 19.66 -15.19
N PRO A 163 10.98 18.34 -14.98
CA PRO A 163 10.12 17.51 -15.81
C PRO A 163 8.64 17.82 -15.54
N GLU A 164 7.79 17.47 -16.49
CA GLU A 164 6.34 17.54 -16.26
C GLU A 164 5.94 16.68 -15.05
N GLY A 165 5.13 17.24 -14.16
CA GLY A 165 4.70 16.55 -12.95
C GLY A 165 5.81 16.33 -11.91
N GLY A 166 6.95 17.02 -11.98
CA GLY A 166 8.02 16.94 -10.99
C GLY A 166 8.85 18.22 -10.87
N SER A 167 9.72 18.28 -9.87
CA SER A 167 10.58 19.44 -9.64
C SER A 167 11.92 19.10 -9.00
N LEU A 168 12.93 19.89 -9.32
CA LEU A 168 14.25 19.87 -8.69
C LEU A 168 14.36 21.10 -7.77
N ASP A 169 14.61 20.89 -6.48
CA ASP A 169 14.90 22.02 -5.59
C ASP A 169 16.27 22.60 -5.95
N ARG A 170 16.38 23.93 -5.99
CA ARG A 170 17.58 24.65 -6.43
C ARG A 170 18.05 25.67 -5.41
N ASP A 171 19.37 25.84 -5.32
CA ASP A 171 20.06 26.94 -4.65
C ASP A 171 20.87 27.78 -5.67
N GLU A 172 21.78 28.63 -5.19
CA GLU A 172 22.62 29.49 -6.05
C GLU A 172 23.59 28.69 -6.95
N GLU A 173 23.90 27.44 -6.61
CA GLU A 173 24.81 26.57 -7.36
C GLU A 173 24.07 25.61 -8.32
N GLY A 174 22.74 25.53 -8.23
CA GLY A 174 21.91 24.66 -9.06
C GLY A 174 21.10 23.66 -8.22
N PRO A 175 20.79 22.45 -8.74
CA PRO A 175 20.03 21.44 -8.01
C PRO A 175 20.69 21.08 -6.68
N THR A 176 19.92 21.12 -5.59
CA THR A 176 20.37 20.81 -4.23
C THR A 176 20.48 19.31 -3.97
N GLY A 177 20.01 18.47 -4.90
CA GLY A 177 19.88 17.03 -4.74
C GLY A 177 18.49 16.57 -4.27
N VAL A 178 17.63 17.47 -3.78
CA VAL A 178 16.24 17.13 -3.47
C VAL A 178 15.42 17.11 -4.77
N VAL A 179 14.84 15.96 -5.08
CA VAL A 179 14.03 15.71 -6.28
C VAL A 179 12.63 15.26 -5.88
N ARG A 180 11.60 15.77 -6.57
CA ARG A 180 10.18 15.59 -6.19
C ARG A 180 9.37 15.01 -7.34
N GLU A 181 8.44 14.12 -6.99
CA GLU A 181 7.47 13.49 -7.91
C GLU A 181 8.17 12.85 -9.13
N THR A 182 7.74 13.14 -10.37
CA THR A 182 8.34 12.58 -11.59
C THR A 182 9.86 12.82 -11.68
N ALA A 183 10.40 13.86 -11.02
CA ALA A 183 11.84 14.14 -11.05
C ALA A 183 12.69 13.09 -10.33
N ILE A 184 12.10 12.23 -9.49
CA ILE A 184 12.81 11.08 -8.89
C ILE A 184 13.33 10.14 -9.98
N GLU A 185 12.60 9.98 -11.07
CA GLU A 185 12.97 9.08 -12.17
C GLU A 185 14.31 9.47 -12.81
N LEU A 186 14.64 10.77 -12.83
CA LEU A 186 15.90 11.28 -13.36
C LEU A 186 17.13 10.74 -12.62
N VAL A 187 16.99 10.36 -11.34
CA VAL A 187 18.07 9.77 -10.54
C VAL A 187 17.93 8.26 -10.36
N ALA A 188 16.72 7.72 -10.44
CA ALA A 188 16.45 6.28 -10.29
C ALA A 188 16.75 5.49 -11.58
N MET A 189 16.27 5.95 -12.74
CA MET A 189 16.43 5.25 -14.03
C MET A 189 17.90 4.99 -14.43
N PRO A 190 18.85 5.92 -14.24
CA PRO A 190 20.27 5.65 -14.51
C PRO A 190 20.86 4.54 -13.65
N LEU A 191 20.20 4.19 -12.54
CA LEU A 191 20.61 3.16 -11.59
C LEU A 191 19.79 1.87 -11.75
N ALA A 192 19.01 1.74 -12.83
CA ALA A 192 18.06 0.66 -13.02
C ALA A 192 18.67 -0.73 -12.80
N GLY A 193 18.01 -1.55 -11.97
CA GLY A 193 18.43 -2.91 -11.62
C GLY A 193 19.73 -3.02 -10.80
N SER A 194 20.39 -1.92 -10.45
CA SER A 194 21.64 -1.94 -9.66
C SER A 194 21.46 -2.50 -8.24
N ASN A 195 20.22 -2.49 -7.74
CA ASN A 195 19.81 -3.06 -6.47
C ASN A 195 18.58 -3.96 -6.64
N ARG A 196 18.58 -4.79 -7.69
CA ARG A 196 17.49 -5.74 -7.95
C ARG A 196 17.18 -6.58 -6.71
N VAL A 197 15.88 -6.67 -6.39
CA VAL A 197 15.38 -7.59 -5.35
C VAL A 197 15.36 -9.00 -5.90
N GLU A 198 15.99 -9.92 -5.17
CA GLU A 198 16.02 -11.33 -5.54
C GLU A 198 14.71 -12.03 -5.20
N GLN A 199 14.36 -13.07 -5.96
CA GLN A 199 13.15 -13.88 -5.75
C GLN A 199 13.01 -14.35 -4.29
N THR A 200 14.09 -14.84 -3.69
CA THR A 200 14.08 -15.34 -2.31
C THR A 200 13.79 -14.24 -1.30
N GLN A 201 14.26 -13.02 -1.54
CA GLN A 201 13.98 -11.87 -0.67
C GLN A 201 12.50 -11.48 -0.72
N LEU A 202 11.88 -11.54 -1.90
CA LEU A 202 10.45 -11.30 -2.06
C LEU A 202 9.63 -12.40 -1.37
N VAL A 203 9.94 -13.67 -1.60
CA VAL A 203 9.29 -14.79 -0.90
C VAL A 203 9.40 -14.59 0.61
N ASP A 204 10.58 -14.19 1.08
CA ASP A 204 10.82 -14.01 2.50
C ASP A 204 9.98 -12.90 3.13
N ALA A 205 9.87 -11.77 2.43
CA ALA A 205 9.03 -10.66 2.81
C ALA A 205 7.55 -11.08 2.88
N MET A 206 7.08 -11.86 1.90
CA MET A 206 5.69 -12.32 1.84
C MET A 206 5.37 -13.38 2.92
N THR A 207 6.34 -14.20 3.34
CA THR A 207 6.20 -15.10 4.50
C THR A 207 6.00 -14.31 5.81
N ALA A 208 6.67 -13.17 5.97
CA ALA A 208 6.45 -12.31 7.15
C ALA A 208 5.01 -11.77 7.19
N LEU A 209 4.43 -11.42 6.03
CA LEU A 209 3.03 -10.97 5.94
C LEU A 209 2.04 -12.09 6.30
N ALA A 210 2.31 -13.33 5.90
CA ALA A 210 1.51 -14.48 6.33
C ALA A 210 1.48 -14.63 7.85
N GLY A 211 2.58 -14.28 8.54
CA GLY A 211 2.65 -14.21 10.00
C GLY A 211 1.78 -13.11 10.64
N LEU A 212 1.37 -12.11 9.86
CA LEU A 212 0.42 -11.07 10.28
C LEU A 212 -1.05 -11.43 9.92
N GLY A 213 -1.26 -12.59 9.29
CA GLY A 213 -2.59 -13.06 8.89
C GLY A 213 -3.00 -12.60 7.49
N ILE A 214 -2.11 -11.94 6.77
CA ILE A 214 -2.34 -11.47 5.39
C ILE A 214 -2.27 -12.67 4.45
N THR A 215 -3.33 -12.87 3.67
CA THR A 215 -3.43 -13.96 2.67
C THR A 215 -3.36 -13.44 1.25
N SER A 216 -3.62 -12.15 1.04
CA SER A 216 -3.59 -11.50 -0.28
C SER A 216 -3.22 -10.03 -0.17
N ILE A 217 -2.56 -9.52 -1.21
CA ILE A 217 -2.26 -8.09 -1.35
C ILE A 217 -2.65 -7.56 -2.73
N GLY A 218 -3.14 -6.31 -2.77
CA GLY A 218 -3.19 -5.48 -3.96
C GLY A 218 -1.79 -4.91 -4.24
N ALA A 219 -1.01 -5.66 -5.00
CA ALA A 219 0.40 -5.38 -5.25
C ALA A 219 0.56 -4.25 -6.28
N ILE A 220 1.06 -3.09 -5.88
CA ILE A 220 1.46 -2.03 -6.79
C ILE A 220 2.85 -2.39 -7.33
N VAL A 221 2.96 -2.59 -8.64
CA VAL A 221 4.21 -3.00 -9.31
C VAL A 221 4.49 -2.17 -10.55
N GLY A 222 5.74 -1.75 -10.74
CA GLY A 222 6.20 -1.07 -11.95
C GLY A 222 6.77 -2.02 -13.01
N ILE A 223 6.54 -1.72 -14.29
CA ILE A 223 7.20 -2.41 -15.41
C ILE A 223 8.37 -1.56 -15.93
N GLY A 224 9.58 -1.88 -15.47
CA GLY A 224 10.87 -1.41 -16.01
C GLY A 224 11.28 0.03 -15.67
N ASP A 225 10.37 1.00 -15.83
CA ASP A 225 10.64 2.42 -15.63
C ASP A 225 9.87 2.98 -14.44
N GLY A 226 10.44 4.00 -13.76
CA GLY A 226 9.76 4.71 -12.68
C GLY A 226 10.65 5.06 -11.49
N PRO A 227 10.05 5.57 -10.39
CA PRO A 227 10.77 6.11 -9.24
C PRO A 227 11.54 5.05 -8.43
N TRP A 228 11.33 3.77 -8.73
CA TRP A 228 12.00 2.61 -8.09
C TRP A 228 12.77 1.75 -9.10
N ALA A 229 13.10 2.28 -10.28
CA ALA A 229 13.77 1.53 -11.34
C ALA A 229 15.07 0.85 -10.88
N GLU A 230 15.75 1.39 -9.87
CA GLU A 230 16.95 0.79 -9.28
C GLU A 230 16.72 -0.60 -8.66
N LEU A 231 15.47 -0.92 -8.30
CA LEU A 231 15.04 -2.23 -7.82
C LEU A 231 14.78 -3.24 -8.96
N GLY A 232 14.85 -2.81 -10.21
CA GLY A 232 14.57 -3.62 -11.40
C GLY A 232 13.09 -3.65 -11.79
N ASN A 233 12.78 -4.47 -12.80
CA ASN A 233 11.40 -4.65 -13.28
C ASN A 233 10.59 -5.45 -12.25
N GLU A 234 9.71 -4.78 -11.51
CA GLU A 234 8.96 -5.40 -10.42
C GLU A 234 7.98 -6.47 -10.92
N VAL A 235 7.42 -6.30 -12.13
CA VAL A 235 6.55 -7.29 -12.78
C VAL A 235 7.29 -8.60 -13.05
N GLU A 236 8.54 -8.54 -13.52
CA GLU A 236 9.39 -9.73 -13.68
C GLU A 236 9.64 -10.41 -12.33
N ILE A 237 10.03 -9.64 -11.32
CA ILE A 237 10.41 -10.15 -10.00
C ILE A 237 9.24 -10.90 -9.37
N VAL A 238 8.02 -10.33 -9.40
CA VAL A 238 6.83 -11.02 -8.86
C VAL A 238 6.46 -12.24 -9.69
N ALA A 239 6.59 -12.17 -11.02
CA ALA A 239 6.27 -13.30 -11.89
C ALA A 239 7.24 -14.48 -11.70
N GLU A 240 8.53 -14.20 -11.52
CA GLU A 240 9.57 -15.19 -11.21
C GLU A 240 9.30 -15.87 -9.86
N ALA A 241 8.91 -15.10 -8.84
CA ALA A 241 8.63 -15.59 -7.50
C ALA A 241 7.31 -16.36 -7.35
N ALA A 242 6.38 -16.23 -8.31
CA ALA A 242 4.98 -16.63 -8.17
C ALA A 242 4.75 -18.07 -7.66
N ARG A 243 5.64 -19.03 -7.99
CA ARG A 243 5.46 -20.43 -7.57
C ARG A 243 5.71 -20.66 -6.07
N ASP A 244 6.55 -19.83 -5.47
CA ASP A 244 7.04 -20.02 -4.10
C ASP A 244 6.38 -19.06 -3.10
N LEU A 245 5.51 -18.16 -3.57
CA LEU A 245 4.84 -17.18 -2.72
C LEU A 245 3.84 -17.87 -1.76
N PRO A 246 3.91 -17.58 -0.44
CA PRO A 246 2.98 -18.13 0.54
C PRO A 246 1.60 -17.45 0.50
N ILE A 247 1.50 -16.26 -0.09
CA ILE A 247 0.28 -15.44 -0.20
C ILE A 247 0.03 -15.06 -1.67
N LYS A 248 -1.11 -14.43 -1.97
CA LYS A 248 -1.49 -14.05 -3.33
C LYS A 248 -1.23 -12.56 -3.62
N LEU A 249 -0.70 -12.26 -4.79
CA LEU A 249 -0.45 -10.92 -5.30
C LEU A 249 -1.40 -10.62 -6.46
N HIS A 250 -2.21 -9.59 -6.28
CA HIS A 250 -3.13 -9.06 -7.29
C HIS A 250 -2.58 -7.74 -7.80
N CYS A 251 -1.90 -7.78 -8.94
CA CYS A 251 -0.99 -6.72 -9.38
C CYS A 251 -1.71 -5.58 -10.10
N PHE A 252 -1.61 -4.38 -9.55
CA PHE A 252 -1.93 -3.12 -10.22
C PHE A 252 -0.65 -2.53 -10.80
N VAL A 253 -0.60 -2.44 -12.11
CA VAL A 253 0.63 -2.11 -12.85
C VAL A 253 0.75 -0.60 -13.02
N ILE A 254 1.90 -0.05 -12.64
CA ILE A 254 2.35 1.27 -13.07
C ILE A 254 2.99 1.08 -14.45
N ALA A 255 2.30 1.56 -15.48
CA ALA A 255 2.71 1.49 -16.89
C ALA A 255 2.73 2.89 -17.49
N ASN A 256 3.66 3.16 -18.41
CA ASN A 256 3.77 4.43 -19.11
C ASN A 256 3.02 4.40 -20.44
N THR A 257 2.97 3.23 -21.09
CA THR A 257 2.26 3.03 -22.35
C THR A 257 1.24 1.88 -22.26
N ILE A 258 0.32 1.85 -23.22
CA ILE A 258 -0.64 0.74 -23.37
C ILE A 258 0.09 -0.57 -23.69
N ASP A 259 1.21 -0.50 -24.42
CA ASP A 259 2.01 -1.68 -24.75
C ASP A 259 2.69 -2.25 -23.50
N ASP A 260 3.24 -1.39 -22.63
CA ASP A 260 3.79 -1.82 -21.33
C ASP A 260 2.72 -2.52 -20.48
N LEU A 261 1.50 -1.98 -20.47
CA LEU A 261 0.38 -2.56 -19.73
C LEU A 261 0.00 -3.95 -20.29
N HIS A 262 -0.03 -4.10 -21.62
CA HIS A 262 -0.29 -5.38 -22.27
C HIS A 262 0.81 -6.41 -21.98
N GLU A 263 2.07 -5.99 -22.04
CA GLU A 263 3.22 -6.82 -21.71
C GLU A 263 3.12 -7.32 -20.26
N ALA A 264 2.92 -6.40 -19.31
CA ALA A 264 2.76 -6.73 -17.90
C ALA A 264 1.58 -7.69 -17.67
N ALA A 265 0.42 -7.42 -18.26
CA ALA A 265 -0.74 -8.29 -18.13
C ALA A 265 -0.48 -9.70 -18.68
N GLY A 266 0.25 -9.81 -19.79
CA GLY A 266 0.68 -11.08 -20.36
C GLY A 266 1.61 -11.87 -19.44
N MET A 267 2.62 -11.21 -18.87
CA MET A 267 3.57 -11.81 -17.92
C MET A 267 2.88 -12.29 -16.65
N LEU A 268 2.07 -11.43 -16.03
CA LEU A 268 1.34 -11.72 -14.80
C LEU A 268 0.29 -12.82 -15.00
N GLY A 269 -0.40 -12.82 -16.15
CA GLY A 269 -1.35 -13.87 -16.51
C GLY A 269 -0.71 -15.25 -16.71
N ALA A 270 0.59 -15.30 -17.01
CA ALA A 270 1.35 -16.54 -17.19
C ALA A 270 2.12 -16.99 -15.93
N ALA A 271 2.20 -16.16 -14.89
CA ALA A 271 3.08 -16.36 -13.73
C ALA A 271 2.67 -17.55 -12.83
N GLY A 272 1.37 -17.84 -12.71
CA GLY A 272 0.85 -18.96 -11.91
C GLY A 272 -0.29 -18.55 -10.97
N ALA A 273 -0.68 -19.43 -10.05
CA ALA A 273 -1.89 -19.24 -9.24
C ALA A 273 -1.76 -18.15 -8.14
N ARG A 274 -0.54 -17.78 -7.74
CA ARG A 274 -0.30 -16.81 -6.66
C ARG A 274 -0.11 -15.39 -7.16
N VAL A 275 -0.01 -15.16 -8.47
CA VAL A 275 0.18 -13.82 -9.06
C VAL A 275 -0.83 -13.64 -10.17
N SER A 276 -1.48 -12.49 -10.22
CA SER A 276 -2.46 -12.17 -11.26
C SER A 276 -2.42 -10.70 -11.63
N PHE A 277 -2.80 -10.39 -12.87
CA PHE A 277 -3.08 -9.02 -13.27
C PHE A 277 -4.43 -8.57 -12.67
N ALA A 278 -4.40 -7.49 -11.89
CA ALA A 278 -5.59 -6.90 -11.26
C ALA A 278 -6.01 -5.59 -11.92
N GLY A 279 -5.09 -4.81 -12.48
CA GLY A 279 -5.42 -3.54 -13.11
C GLY A 279 -4.24 -2.62 -13.35
N VAL A 280 -4.52 -1.32 -13.53
CA VAL A 280 -3.53 -0.25 -13.68
C VAL A 280 -3.53 0.67 -12.46
N LYS A 281 -2.36 1.15 -12.06
CA LYS A 281 -2.16 2.20 -11.05
C LYS A 281 -1.78 3.52 -11.72
N ARG A 282 -2.51 4.59 -11.43
CA ARG A 282 -2.27 5.97 -11.88
C ARG A 282 -2.09 6.92 -10.68
N PHE A 283 -1.60 8.13 -10.95
CA PHE A 283 -1.28 9.12 -9.94
C PHE A 283 -1.97 10.45 -10.20
N GLY A 284 -2.81 10.88 -9.27
CA GLY A 284 -3.49 12.17 -9.31
C GLY A 284 -2.67 13.31 -8.72
N ASP A 285 -1.86 13.05 -7.71
CA ASP A 285 -1.01 14.03 -7.02
C ASP A 285 0.13 13.39 -6.20
N GLY A 286 0.75 14.20 -5.34
CA GLY A 286 1.76 13.79 -4.37
C GLY A 286 1.21 13.52 -2.97
N SER A 287 1.92 13.98 -1.92
CA SER A 287 1.60 13.72 -0.51
C SER A 287 1.42 14.97 0.34
N LEU A 288 0.70 14.86 1.47
CA LEU A 288 0.55 15.95 2.44
C LEU A 288 1.90 16.33 3.07
N GLY A 289 2.66 15.32 3.54
CA GLY A 289 3.96 15.52 4.16
C GLY A 289 4.99 16.23 3.27
N GLY A 290 4.90 16.02 1.95
CA GLY A 290 5.76 16.69 0.96
C GLY A 290 5.27 18.06 0.47
N HIS A 291 4.08 18.51 0.90
CA HIS A 291 3.36 19.65 0.29
C HIS A 291 3.12 19.51 -1.22
N THR A 292 3.00 18.27 -1.70
CA THR A 292 2.82 17.96 -3.13
C THR A 292 1.43 17.41 -3.46
N ALA A 293 0.63 17.04 -2.46
CA ALA A 293 -0.79 16.73 -2.65
C ALA A 293 -1.54 17.93 -3.25
N ALA A 294 -2.37 17.71 -4.26
CA ALA A 294 -3.06 18.76 -4.99
C ALA A 294 -4.30 19.20 -4.22
N MET A 295 -4.20 20.37 -3.59
CA MET A 295 -5.24 20.96 -2.76
C MET A 295 -6.05 22.00 -3.55
N CYS A 296 -7.37 22.07 -3.33
CA CYS A 296 -8.22 23.11 -3.93
C CYS A 296 -7.91 24.51 -3.40
N LEU A 297 -7.37 24.59 -2.19
CA LEU A 297 -6.90 25.80 -1.52
C LEU A 297 -5.47 25.59 -1.03
N PRO A 298 -4.63 26.63 -0.93
CA PRO A 298 -3.25 26.49 -0.47
C PRO A 298 -3.13 25.77 0.87
N PHE A 299 -1.97 25.16 1.13
CA PHE A 299 -1.67 24.58 2.43
C PHE A 299 -1.72 25.64 3.52
N THR A 300 -2.17 25.25 4.72
CA THR A 300 -2.36 26.21 5.82
C THR A 300 -1.03 26.70 6.38
N ASP A 301 -0.03 25.82 6.43
CA ASP A 301 1.34 26.11 6.88
C ASP A 301 2.29 26.56 5.76
N ARG A 302 1.87 26.44 4.49
CA ARG A 302 2.58 26.90 3.29
C ARG A 302 1.65 27.55 2.27
N PRO A 303 1.22 28.81 2.51
CA PRO A 303 0.21 29.49 1.70
C PRO A 303 0.66 29.82 0.27
N GLU A 304 1.95 29.67 -0.04
CA GLU A 304 2.54 29.87 -1.37
C GLU A 304 2.28 28.70 -2.34
N THR A 305 1.83 27.54 -1.86
CA THR A 305 1.62 26.35 -2.69
C THR A 305 0.30 25.64 -2.41
N SER A 306 -0.27 25.06 -3.45
CA SER A 306 -1.43 24.15 -3.41
C SER A 306 -1.06 22.73 -3.86
N GLY A 307 0.24 22.41 -3.91
CA GLY A 307 0.75 21.14 -4.42
C GLY A 307 0.68 21.01 -5.94
N LEU A 308 0.69 19.77 -6.44
CA LEU A 308 0.84 19.48 -7.86
C LEU A 308 -0.17 18.42 -8.33
N LEU A 309 -1.10 18.83 -9.19
CA LEU A 309 -1.97 17.90 -9.91
C LEU A 309 -1.15 17.20 -10.99
N ARG A 310 -1.11 15.86 -10.96
CA ARG A 310 -0.38 15.00 -11.90
C ARG A 310 -1.29 14.26 -12.89
N LEU A 311 -2.60 14.21 -12.61
CA LEU A 311 -3.54 13.49 -13.46
C LEU A 311 -3.66 14.16 -14.84
N ASP A 312 -3.38 13.40 -15.90
CA ASP A 312 -3.71 13.74 -17.29
C ASP A 312 -4.97 12.96 -17.71
N PRO A 313 -6.13 13.61 -17.83
CA PRO A 313 -7.38 12.94 -18.18
C PRO A 313 -7.35 12.17 -19.50
N GLU A 314 -6.54 12.58 -20.48
CA GLU A 314 -6.44 11.92 -21.78
C GLU A 314 -5.53 10.69 -21.67
N ALA A 315 -4.29 10.88 -21.23
CA ALA A 315 -3.30 9.80 -21.14
C ALA A 315 -3.71 8.74 -20.08
N ASP A 316 -4.08 9.18 -18.88
CA ASP A 316 -4.52 8.28 -17.81
C ASP A 316 -5.86 7.62 -18.16
N GLY A 317 -6.74 8.34 -18.86
CA GLY A 317 -8.01 7.80 -19.36
C GLY A 317 -7.83 6.70 -20.41
N ALA A 318 -6.83 6.81 -21.28
CA ALA A 318 -6.51 5.80 -22.28
C ALA A 318 -5.95 4.52 -21.62
N LEU A 319 -5.01 4.65 -20.68
CA LEU A 319 -4.48 3.53 -19.90
C LEU A 319 -5.55 2.85 -19.05
N ALA A 320 -6.40 3.65 -18.38
CA ALA A 320 -7.52 3.14 -17.60
C ALA A 320 -8.50 2.32 -18.47
N ARG A 321 -8.81 2.79 -19.68
CA ARG A 321 -9.66 2.04 -20.62
C ARG A 321 -9.00 0.74 -21.07
N ALA A 322 -7.71 0.76 -21.42
CA ALA A 322 -6.97 -0.44 -21.78
C ALA A 322 -6.97 -1.48 -20.65
N ALA A 323 -6.78 -1.05 -19.40
CA ALA A 323 -6.88 -1.95 -18.24
C ALA A 323 -8.26 -2.59 -18.10
N ILE A 324 -9.34 -1.83 -18.31
CA ILE A 324 -10.71 -2.35 -18.28
C ILE A 324 -10.96 -3.34 -19.43
N ASP A 325 -10.43 -3.08 -20.62
CA ASP A 325 -10.55 -3.97 -21.79
C ASP A 325 -9.83 -5.31 -21.56
N LEU A 326 -8.77 -5.32 -20.76
CA LEU A 326 -8.11 -6.52 -20.25
C LEU A 326 -8.86 -7.22 -19.12
N GLY A 327 -10.04 -6.73 -18.73
CA GLY A 327 -10.81 -7.25 -17.61
C GLY A 327 -10.24 -6.85 -16.24
N GLY A 328 -9.36 -5.85 -16.19
CA GLY A 328 -8.76 -5.31 -14.98
C GLY A 328 -9.56 -4.17 -14.33
N ARG A 329 -8.90 -3.52 -13.37
CA ARG A 329 -9.39 -2.42 -12.53
C ARG A 329 -8.55 -1.17 -12.74
N VAL A 330 -9.04 -0.04 -12.23
CA VAL A 330 -8.35 1.26 -12.27
C VAL A 330 -8.17 1.76 -10.85
N ALA A 331 -6.92 1.93 -10.44
CA ALA A 331 -6.51 2.47 -9.15
C ALA A 331 -5.88 3.85 -9.36
N VAL A 332 -6.45 4.91 -8.78
CA VAL A 332 -5.91 6.27 -8.91
C VAL A 332 -5.50 6.79 -7.54
N HIS A 333 -4.22 7.08 -7.34
CA HIS A 333 -3.73 7.79 -6.16
C HIS A 333 -4.31 9.20 -6.10
N ALA A 334 -4.97 9.57 -5.01
CA ALA A 334 -5.41 10.94 -4.79
C ALA A 334 -5.47 11.29 -3.29
N ILE A 335 -4.62 12.22 -2.86
CA ILE A 335 -4.52 12.63 -1.45
C ILE A 335 -5.26 13.95 -1.22
N GLY A 336 -4.98 14.99 -2.01
CA GLY A 336 -5.59 16.30 -1.88
C GLY A 336 -6.99 16.39 -2.49
N ASP A 337 -7.81 17.32 -2.00
CA ASP A 337 -9.22 17.44 -2.42
C ASP A 337 -9.37 17.80 -3.91
N CYS A 338 -8.40 18.50 -4.51
CA CYS A 338 -8.40 18.76 -5.96
C CYS A 338 -8.12 17.48 -6.76
N ALA A 339 -7.16 16.66 -6.32
CA ALA A 339 -6.85 15.39 -6.98
C ALA A 339 -7.99 14.37 -6.84
N VAL A 340 -8.65 14.32 -5.68
CA VAL A 340 -9.81 13.45 -5.48
C VAL A 340 -10.94 13.85 -6.42
N GLY A 341 -11.25 15.15 -6.51
CA GLY A 341 -12.25 15.67 -7.46
C GLY A 341 -11.94 15.32 -8.92
N ALA A 342 -10.69 15.51 -9.36
CA ALA A 342 -10.26 15.18 -10.72
C ALA A 342 -10.28 13.66 -10.99
N SER A 343 -9.96 12.84 -9.99
CA SER A 343 -10.03 11.37 -10.09
C SER A 343 -11.47 10.89 -10.21
N LEU A 344 -12.41 11.54 -9.51
CA LEU A 344 -13.85 11.28 -9.66
C LEU A 344 -14.37 11.72 -11.04
N ASP A 345 -13.84 12.81 -11.62
CA ASP A 345 -14.16 13.21 -13.00
C ASP A 345 -13.72 12.14 -14.02
N LEU A 346 -12.51 11.60 -13.85
CA LEU A 346 -12.01 10.49 -14.65
C LEU A 346 -12.92 9.26 -14.51
N CYS A 347 -13.30 8.90 -13.28
CA CYS A 347 -14.20 7.78 -13.01
C CYS A 347 -15.57 7.97 -13.68
N GLU A 348 -16.18 9.15 -13.55
CA GLU A 348 -17.46 9.50 -14.17
C GLU A 348 -17.39 9.40 -15.70
N SER A 349 -16.28 9.86 -16.31
CA SER A 349 -16.02 9.73 -17.75
C SER A 349 -15.84 8.27 -18.20
N LEU A 350 -15.19 7.42 -17.39
CA LEU A 350 -15.06 6.00 -17.67
C LEU A 350 -16.42 5.27 -17.56
N ILE A 351 -17.21 5.58 -16.54
CA ILE A 351 -18.57 5.03 -16.34
C ILE A 351 -19.49 5.42 -17.50
N ALA A 352 -19.46 6.68 -17.93
CA ALA A 352 -20.21 7.15 -19.09
C ALA A 352 -19.84 6.41 -20.39
N ARG A 353 -18.62 5.85 -20.45
CA ARG A 353 -18.10 5.01 -21.54
C ARG A 353 -18.27 3.51 -21.28
N GLY A 354 -19.08 3.12 -20.29
CA GLY A 354 -19.45 1.73 -20.01
C GLY A 354 -18.49 0.98 -19.08
N ALA A 355 -17.67 1.67 -18.29
CA ALA A 355 -16.95 1.02 -17.20
C ALA A 355 -17.90 0.65 -16.06
N GLU A 356 -17.77 -0.57 -15.53
CA GLU A 356 -18.46 -0.98 -14.30
C GLU A 356 -17.87 -0.21 -13.11
N PRO A 357 -18.68 0.50 -12.30
CA PRO A 357 -18.18 1.27 -11.16
C PRO A 357 -17.32 0.48 -10.18
N SER A 358 -17.68 -0.79 -9.94
CA SER A 358 -16.96 -1.68 -9.02
C SER A 358 -15.52 -1.99 -9.43
N ARG A 359 -15.10 -1.61 -10.65
CA ARG A 359 -13.72 -1.73 -11.14
C ARG A 359 -12.88 -0.47 -10.89
N LEU A 360 -13.50 0.62 -10.45
CA LEU A 360 -12.87 1.91 -10.24
C LEU A 360 -12.65 2.12 -8.75
N ARG A 361 -11.42 2.48 -8.39
CA ARG A 361 -11.05 2.78 -7.01
C ARG A 361 -10.10 3.96 -6.93
N ILE A 362 -10.21 4.72 -5.86
CA ILE A 362 -9.34 5.85 -5.56
C ILE A 362 -8.57 5.51 -4.29
N GLU A 363 -7.26 5.65 -4.35
CA GLU A 363 -6.34 5.39 -3.23
C GLU A 363 -6.20 6.63 -2.36
N HIS A 364 -6.00 6.38 -1.07
CA HIS A 364 -5.76 7.34 0.00
C HIS A 364 -6.98 8.14 0.41
N VAL A 365 -7.58 8.91 -0.51
CA VAL A 365 -8.80 9.69 -0.27
C VAL A 365 -8.65 10.53 1.01
N SER A 366 -7.47 11.15 1.17
CA SER A 366 -7.05 11.67 2.47
C SER A 366 -7.78 12.94 2.85
N VAL A 367 -7.82 13.95 1.97
CA VAL A 367 -8.58 15.19 2.17
C VAL A 367 -9.67 15.23 1.11
N ILE A 368 -10.93 15.31 1.55
CA ILE A 368 -12.08 15.34 0.65
C ILE A 368 -13.04 16.47 1.01
N THR A 369 -13.96 16.78 0.11
CA THR A 369 -15.10 17.66 0.37
C THR A 369 -16.39 16.84 0.56
N GLU A 370 -17.42 17.47 1.14
CA GLU A 370 -18.77 16.87 1.20
C GLU A 370 -19.29 16.48 -0.20
N SER A 371 -18.99 17.31 -1.21
CA SER A 371 -19.35 17.01 -2.59
C SER A 371 -18.63 15.76 -3.11
N ASP A 372 -17.41 15.48 -2.66
CA ASP A 372 -16.70 14.27 -3.08
C ASP A 372 -17.34 13.02 -2.48
N ILE A 373 -17.78 13.08 -1.21
CA ILE A 373 -18.51 11.98 -0.54
C ILE A 373 -19.79 11.63 -1.32
N ASP A 374 -20.59 12.64 -1.67
CA ASP A 374 -21.81 12.47 -2.49
C ASP A 374 -21.49 11.86 -3.86
N ARG A 375 -20.35 12.23 -4.47
CA ARG A 375 -19.90 11.70 -5.75
C ARG A 375 -19.45 10.26 -5.66
N PHE A 376 -18.67 9.88 -4.64
CA PHE A 376 -18.30 8.49 -4.39
C PHE A 376 -19.54 7.60 -4.29
N SER A 377 -20.51 8.01 -3.47
CA SER A 377 -21.77 7.28 -3.26
C SER A 377 -22.56 7.13 -4.56
N ARG A 378 -22.76 8.24 -5.30
CA ARG A 378 -23.51 8.24 -6.56
C ARG A 378 -22.84 7.40 -7.65
N LEU A 379 -21.52 7.49 -7.76
CA LEU A 379 -20.78 6.80 -8.82
C LEU A 379 -20.57 5.32 -8.50
N GLY A 380 -20.55 4.91 -7.23
CA GLY A 380 -20.24 3.54 -6.81
C GLY A 380 -18.75 3.20 -6.89
N VAL A 381 -17.89 4.21 -6.74
CA VAL A 381 -16.42 4.07 -6.75
C VAL A 381 -15.95 3.65 -5.35
N THR A 382 -14.96 2.76 -5.27
CA THR A 382 -14.39 2.31 -3.99
C THR A 382 -13.34 3.28 -3.47
N ALA A 383 -13.36 3.57 -2.17
CA ALA A 383 -12.30 4.28 -1.47
C ALA A 383 -11.34 3.29 -0.80
N VAL A 384 -10.05 3.33 -1.15
CA VAL A 384 -8.99 2.51 -0.54
C VAL A 384 -8.16 3.39 0.41
N VAL A 385 -8.27 3.15 1.72
CA VAL A 385 -7.75 4.06 2.75
C VAL A 385 -6.73 3.39 3.68
N GLN A 386 -5.84 4.20 4.27
CA GLN A 386 -4.74 3.74 5.14
C GLN A 386 -4.90 4.29 6.57
N PRO A 387 -5.53 3.54 7.50
CA PRO A 387 -5.67 3.99 8.89
C PRO A 387 -4.34 4.29 9.59
N ALA A 388 -3.25 3.65 9.17
CA ALA A 388 -1.92 3.87 9.73
C ALA A 388 -1.43 5.33 9.57
N PHE A 389 -1.85 6.04 8.53
CA PHE A 389 -1.51 7.45 8.32
C PHE A 389 -2.05 8.33 9.46
N ILE A 390 -3.19 7.98 10.07
CA ILE A 390 -3.70 8.71 11.23
C ILE A 390 -2.66 8.68 12.36
N GLY A 391 -2.04 7.52 12.61
CA GLY A 391 -1.02 7.38 13.64
C GLY A 391 0.25 8.19 13.35
N SER A 392 0.75 8.12 12.12
CA SER A 392 2.03 8.75 11.74
C SER A 392 1.94 10.25 11.45
N GLU A 393 0.76 10.77 11.09
CA GLU A 393 0.58 12.16 10.67
C GLU A 393 -0.05 13.07 11.74
N THR A 394 -0.63 12.51 12.80
CA THR A 394 -1.41 13.27 13.80
C THR A 394 -0.68 14.50 14.35
N GLU A 395 0.63 14.44 14.56
CA GLU A 395 1.39 15.55 15.17
C GLU A 395 1.46 16.82 14.32
N TRP A 396 1.44 16.70 12.98
CA TRP A 396 1.64 17.82 12.06
C TRP A 396 0.45 18.09 11.14
N LEU A 397 -0.48 17.13 11.00
CA LEU A 397 -1.59 17.20 10.05
C LEU A 397 -2.45 18.46 10.21
N ALA A 398 -2.78 18.83 11.45
CA ALA A 398 -3.60 20.01 11.73
C ALA A 398 -2.97 21.32 11.25
N ALA A 399 -1.63 21.44 11.33
CA ALA A 399 -0.92 22.60 10.78
C ALA A 399 -0.96 22.61 9.24
N ARG A 400 -0.88 21.42 8.62
CA ARG A 400 -0.88 21.22 7.17
C ARG A 400 -2.22 21.61 6.52
N VAL A 401 -3.32 21.06 7.04
CA VAL A 401 -4.66 21.22 6.42
C VAL A 401 -5.51 22.30 7.08
N GLY A 402 -5.21 22.69 8.31
CA GLY A 402 -5.95 23.71 9.06
C GLY A 402 -7.33 23.25 9.59
N PRO A 403 -7.95 24.10 10.42
CA PRO A 403 -9.16 23.75 11.17
C PRO A 403 -10.38 23.47 10.29
N ASP A 404 -10.47 24.10 9.11
CA ASP A 404 -11.62 23.94 8.21
C ASP A 404 -11.61 22.62 7.43
N ARG A 405 -10.43 21.99 7.27
CA ARG A 405 -10.26 20.76 6.50
C ARG A 405 -10.04 19.53 7.38
N ILE A 406 -9.56 19.69 8.62
CA ILE A 406 -9.19 18.54 9.46
C ILE A 406 -10.36 17.57 9.73
N GLY A 407 -11.59 18.08 9.86
CA GLY A 407 -12.79 17.27 10.10
C GLY A 407 -13.19 16.38 8.91
N ARG A 408 -12.69 16.70 7.71
CA ARG A 408 -12.90 15.96 6.46
C ARG A 408 -11.62 15.30 5.95
N THR A 409 -10.61 15.18 6.82
CA THR A 409 -9.40 14.41 6.57
C THR A 409 -9.54 13.01 7.17
N TYR A 410 -9.25 11.96 6.38
CA TYR A 410 -9.48 10.56 6.74
C TYR A 410 -10.92 10.30 7.19
N ALA A 411 -11.89 10.75 6.39
CA ALA A 411 -13.31 10.77 6.71
C ALA A 411 -14.00 9.40 6.55
N PHE A 412 -13.47 8.37 7.22
CA PHE A 412 -13.88 6.97 7.05
C PHE A 412 -15.35 6.74 7.42
N ARG A 413 -15.81 7.32 8.54
CA ARG A 413 -17.22 7.24 8.97
C ARG A 413 -18.14 7.87 7.94
N SER A 414 -17.84 9.10 7.51
CA SER A 414 -18.70 9.81 6.57
C SER A 414 -18.79 9.10 5.22
N LEU A 415 -17.71 8.49 4.73
CA LEU A 415 -17.75 7.65 3.53
C LEU A 415 -18.64 6.42 3.72
N LEU A 416 -18.49 5.69 4.82
CA LEU A 416 -19.32 4.51 5.11
C LEU A 416 -20.80 4.86 5.29
N ASP A 417 -21.12 5.93 6.02
CA ASP A 417 -22.50 6.38 6.24
C ASP A 417 -23.18 6.82 4.94
N ALA A 418 -22.40 7.30 3.96
CA ALA A 418 -22.87 7.60 2.60
C ALA A 418 -23.00 6.36 1.70
N GLY A 419 -22.70 5.16 2.22
CA GLY A 419 -22.77 3.90 1.48
C GLY A 419 -21.60 3.66 0.53
N VAL A 420 -20.48 4.36 0.70
CA VAL A 420 -19.27 4.16 -0.10
C VAL A 420 -18.59 2.87 0.31
N ALA A 421 -18.19 2.05 -0.67
CA ALA A 421 -17.38 0.86 -0.42
C ALA A 421 -15.99 1.29 0.09
N LEU A 422 -15.62 0.82 1.28
CA LEU A 422 -14.36 1.13 1.94
C LEU A 422 -13.46 -0.11 2.00
N ALA A 423 -12.21 0.04 1.58
CA ALA A 423 -11.17 -0.98 1.64
C ALA A 423 -9.96 -0.48 2.45
N GLY A 424 -9.37 -1.35 3.25
CA GLY A 424 -8.22 -1.04 4.10
C GLY A 424 -6.89 -1.49 3.49
N SER A 425 -5.85 -0.67 3.68
CA SER A 425 -4.49 -1.01 3.28
C SER A 425 -3.45 -0.40 4.21
N SER A 426 -2.21 -0.91 4.13
CA SER A 426 -1.07 -0.29 4.81
C SER A 426 -0.34 0.73 3.94
N ASP A 427 -0.33 0.57 2.62
CA ASP A 427 0.62 1.28 1.75
C ASP A 427 2.09 1.04 2.15
N CYS A 428 2.39 -0.17 2.64
CA CYS A 428 3.74 -0.57 2.97
C CYS A 428 4.65 -0.51 1.71
N PRO A 429 5.86 0.07 1.77
CA PRO A 429 6.63 0.42 2.97
C PRO A 429 6.58 1.89 3.41
N VAL A 430 5.49 2.62 3.16
CA VAL A 430 5.23 3.90 3.85
C VAL A 430 4.93 3.64 5.33
N GLU A 431 3.92 2.81 5.60
CA GLU A 431 3.48 2.41 6.95
C GLU A 431 3.65 0.90 7.22
N PRO A 432 3.75 0.51 8.51
CA PRO A 432 3.87 -0.90 8.86
C PRO A 432 2.74 -1.74 8.29
N PRO A 433 3.01 -2.98 7.84
CA PRO A 433 2.01 -3.84 7.24
C PRO A 433 1.10 -4.52 8.28
N ASP A 434 1.09 -4.08 9.54
CA ASP A 434 0.30 -4.69 10.61
C ASP A 434 -1.18 -4.30 10.48
N PRO A 435 -2.05 -5.23 10.03
CA PRO A 435 -3.46 -4.93 9.84
C PRO A 435 -4.19 -4.72 11.16
N TRP A 436 -3.70 -5.30 12.26
CA TRP A 436 -4.32 -5.19 13.57
C TRP A 436 -4.08 -3.80 14.16
N ALA A 437 -2.86 -3.27 14.00
CA ALA A 437 -2.59 -1.86 14.29
C ALA A 437 -3.45 -0.92 13.41
N GLY A 438 -3.60 -1.23 12.12
CA GLY A 438 -4.49 -0.50 11.21
C GLY A 438 -5.95 -0.51 11.66
N MET A 439 -6.50 -1.66 12.00
CA MET A 439 -7.87 -1.79 12.53
C MET A 439 -8.05 -1.00 13.83
N ALA A 440 -7.06 -1.03 14.72
CA ALA A 440 -7.12 -0.28 15.96
C ALA A 440 -7.11 1.25 15.71
N LEU A 441 -6.27 1.72 14.79
CA LEU A 441 -6.22 3.13 14.38
C LEU A 441 -7.48 3.58 13.63
N ALA A 442 -8.16 2.70 12.89
CA ALA A 442 -9.46 3.03 12.30
C ALA A 442 -10.54 3.28 13.39
N ARG A 443 -10.34 2.73 14.59
CA ARG A 443 -11.29 2.80 15.72
C ARG A 443 -10.95 3.94 16.68
N ASP A 444 -9.74 4.00 17.22
CA ASP A 444 -9.37 5.06 18.17
C ASP A 444 -8.81 6.32 17.52
N ARG A 445 -8.32 6.21 16.28
CA ARG A 445 -7.78 7.30 15.46
C ARG A 445 -6.69 8.09 16.15
N ALA A 446 -5.99 7.51 17.14
CA ALA A 446 -5.10 8.26 18.03
C ALA A 446 -5.73 9.54 18.64
N GLY A 447 -7.07 9.58 18.76
CA GLY A 447 -7.84 10.76 19.19
C GLY A 447 -8.12 11.81 18.11
N LEU A 448 -7.63 11.65 16.88
CA LEU A 448 -7.87 12.57 15.77
C LEU A 448 -9.31 12.43 15.25
N VAL A 449 -10.14 13.46 15.46
CA VAL A 449 -11.54 13.52 14.98
C VAL A 449 -12.30 12.22 15.30
N PRO A 450 -12.60 11.94 16.59
CA PRO A 450 -13.20 10.68 17.03
C PRO A 450 -14.57 10.37 16.39
N GLU A 451 -15.26 11.38 15.85
CA GLU A 451 -16.52 11.21 15.12
C GLU A 451 -16.33 10.39 13.83
N GLN A 452 -15.10 10.30 13.32
CA GLN A 452 -14.75 9.51 12.15
C GLN A 452 -14.36 8.05 12.45
N SER A 453 -14.57 7.59 13.70
CA SER A 453 -14.20 6.25 14.17
C SER A 453 -15.07 5.14 13.58
N LEU A 454 -14.43 3.99 13.37
CA LEU A 454 -15.08 2.74 12.97
C LEU A 454 -15.45 1.86 14.17
N THR A 455 -16.46 1.02 14.02
CA THR A 455 -16.73 -0.10 14.93
C THR A 455 -15.74 -1.24 14.67
N GLY A 456 -15.66 -2.21 15.58
CA GLY A 456 -14.81 -3.39 15.38
C GLY A 456 -15.18 -4.21 14.14
N THR A 457 -16.48 -4.38 13.90
CA THR A 457 -17.00 -5.08 12.70
C THR A 457 -16.62 -4.38 11.41
N GLU A 458 -16.75 -3.05 11.35
CA GLU A 458 -16.40 -2.27 10.15
C GLU A 458 -14.90 -2.24 9.91
N ALA A 459 -14.09 -2.13 10.97
CA ALA A 459 -12.63 -2.21 10.87
C ALA A 459 -12.15 -3.58 10.38
N LEU A 460 -12.77 -4.68 10.84
CA LEU A 460 -12.49 -6.01 10.28
C LEU A 460 -12.97 -6.12 8.82
N GLY A 461 -14.17 -5.60 8.53
CA GLY A 461 -14.77 -5.62 7.20
C GLY A 461 -13.93 -4.92 6.14
N MET A 462 -13.35 -3.76 6.43
CA MET A 462 -12.52 -3.04 5.46
C MET A 462 -11.26 -3.82 5.07
N PHE A 463 -10.63 -4.56 5.98
CA PHE A 463 -9.43 -5.37 5.73
C PHE A 463 -9.74 -6.82 5.27
N THR A 464 -11.02 -7.16 5.10
CA THR A 464 -11.46 -8.47 4.61
C THR A 464 -12.32 -8.30 3.37
N ALA A 465 -13.65 -8.24 3.51
CA ALA A 465 -14.59 -8.15 2.40
C ALA A 465 -14.39 -6.88 1.55
N GLY A 466 -14.12 -5.73 2.17
CA GLY A 466 -13.87 -4.46 1.48
C GLY A 466 -12.64 -4.54 0.58
N SER A 467 -11.50 -4.91 1.15
CA SER A 467 -10.25 -5.11 0.41
C SER A 467 -10.31 -6.23 -0.62
N ALA A 468 -10.96 -7.36 -0.32
CA ALA A 468 -11.18 -8.46 -1.26
C ALA A 468 -11.95 -7.97 -2.50
N SER A 469 -13.02 -7.19 -2.31
CA SER A 469 -13.80 -6.60 -3.39
C SER A 469 -12.99 -5.59 -4.21
N ALA A 470 -12.19 -4.75 -3.54
CA ALA A 470 -11.33 -3.74 -4.19
C ALA A 470 -10.27 -4.34 -5.13
N ILE A 471 -9.84 -5.58 -4.88
CA ILE A 471 -8.92 -6.33 -5.74
C ILE A 471 -9.62 -7.37 -6.64
N GLY A 472 -10.94 -7.51 -6.53
CA GLY A 472 -11.77 -8.35 -7.42
C GLY A 472 -11.92 -9.81 -7.03
N LEU A 473 -11.73 -10.11 -5.75
CA LEU A 473 -12.07 -11.41 -5.20
C LEU A 473 -13.56 -11.50 -4.85
N ALA A 474 -14.06 -12.74 -4.81
CA ALA A 474 -15.38 -13.04 -4.28
C ALA A 474 -15.48 -12.70 -2.78
N PRO A 475 -16.69 -12.50 -2.23
CA PRO A 475 -16.88 -12.32 -0.80
C PRO A 475 -16.17 -13.45 -0.01
N PRO A 476 -15.30 -13.10 0.95
CA PRO A 476 -14.56 -14.10 1.71
C PRO A 476 -15.49 -15.05 2.46
N LEU A 477 -15.07 -16.31 2.60
CA LEU A 477 -15.83 -17.38 3.27
C LEU A 477 -17.23 -17.68 2.67
N SER A 478 -17.54 -17.15 1.49
CA SER A 478 -18.74 -17.56 0.75
C SER A 478 -18.53 -18.92 0.08
N THR A 479 -19.59 -19.69 -0.12
CA THR A 479 -19.49 -20.99 -0.81
C THR A 479 -18.86 -20.82 -2.21
N GLY A 480 -17.77 -21.54 -2.46
CA GLY A 480 -17.00 -21.49 -3.69
C GLY A 480 -15.87 -20.45 -3.71
N SER A 481 -15.76 -19.59 -2.70
CA SER A 481 -14.59 -18.70 -2.56
C SER A 481 -13.34 -19.52 -2.24
N ALA A 482 -12.16 -18.95 -2.49
CA ALA A 482 -10.91 -19.50 -1.96
C ALA A 482 -11.01 -19.64 -0.43
N ALA A 483 -10.46 -20.73 0.11
CA ALA A 483 -10.38 -20.97 1.54
C ALA A 483 -9.17 -20.24 2.14
N ASP A 484 -9.23 -18.92 2.07
CA ASP A 484 -8.24 -18.01 2.65
C ASP A 484 -8.79 -17.50 3.98
N LEU A 485 -8.13 -17.87 5.08
CA LEU A 485 -8.58 -17.55 6.44
C LEU A 485 -7.40 -17.48 7.41
N VAL A 486 -7.65 -16.83 8.55
CA VAL A 486 -6.69 -16.74 9.63
C VAL A 486 -7.35 -17.14 10.94
N VAL A 487 -6.57 -17.80 11.79
CA VAL A 487 -6.93 -18.12 13.16
C VAL A 487 -6.14 -17.20 14.08
N ILE A 488 -6.84 -16.49 14.95
CA ILE A 488 -6.27 -15.50 15.87
C ILE A 488 -6.66 -15.79 17.32
N ASP A 489 -5.93 -15.24 18.28
CA ASP A 489 -6.11 -15.51 19.72
C ASP A 489 -7.22 -14.71 20.40
N ARG A 490 -7.80 -13.71 19.72
CA ARG A 490 -8.90 -12.90 20.23
C ARG A 490 -9.81 -12.40 19.10
N ASP A 491 -11.02 -12.04 19.47
CA ASP A 491 -12.03 -11.51 18.54
C ASP A 491 -11.86 -10.00 18.38
N PRO A 492 -11.38 -9.51 17.21
CA PRO A 492 -11.05 -8.10 17.01
C PRO A 492 -12.30 -7.20 16.95
N THR A 493 -13.48 -7.79 16.77
CA THR A 493 -14.74 -7.04 16.66
C THR A 493 -15.29 -6.60 18.02
N SER A 494 -14.94 -7.32 19.10
CA SER A 494 -15.52 -7.13 20.44
C SER A 494 -14.53 -6.58 21.47
N VAL A 495 -13.22 -6.76 21.28
CA VAL A 495 -12.19 -6.25 22.20
C VAL A 495 -11.87 -4.77 21.95
N THR A 496 -11.16 -4.13 22.88
CA THR A 496 -10.74 -2.72 22.76
C THR A 496 -9.67 -2.53 21.68
N PRO A 497 -9.47 -1.31 21.13
CA PRO A 497 -8.39 -1.05 20.17
C PRO A 497 -7.00 -1.45 20.68
N ASP A 498 -6.71 -1.24 21.96
CA ASP A 498 -5.43 -1.66 22.57
C ASP A 498 -5.25 -3.17 22.58
N GLU A 499 -6.32 -3.93 22.82
CA GLU A 499 -6.30 -5.39 22.71
C GLU A 499 -6.19 -5.85 21.26
N VAL A 500 -6.81 -5.14 20.30
CA VAL A 500 -6.65 -5.45 18.86
C VAL A 500 -5.19 -5.35 18.44
N ARG A 501 -4.44 -4.33 18.87
CA ARG A 501 -3.00 -4.19 18.58
C ARG A 501 -2.15 -5.37 19.06
N GLN A 502 -2.64 -6.14 20.02
CA GLN A 502 -1.92 -7.26 20.58
C GLN A 502 -2.23 -8.58 19.86
N THR A 503 -3.13 -8.57 18.86
CA THR A 503 -3.61 -9.76 18.12
C THR A 503 -2.46 -10.65 17.68
N GLN A 504 -2.51 -11.92 18.09
CA GLN A 504 -1.55 -12.93 17.67
C GLN A 504 -2.20 -13.87 16.68
N VAL A 505 -1.49 -14.10 15.57
CA VAL A 505 -1.86 -15.07 14.56
C VAL A 505 -1.41 -16.45 15.01
N ILE A 506 -2.36 -17.37 15.10
CA ILE A 506 -2.16 -18.77 15.46
C ILE A 506 -1.87 -19.59 14.20
N ALA A 507 -2.62 -19.35 13.12
CA ALA A 507 -2.46 -20.03 11.85
C ALA A 507 -2.99 -19.18 10.69
N THR A 508 -2.33 -19.26 9.55
CA THR A 508 -2.77 -18.65 8.28
C THR A 508 -2.99 -19.74 7.26
N TRP A 509 -4.10 -19.68 6.54
CA TRP A 509 -4.49 -20.64 5.53
C TRP A 509 -4.69 -19.92 4.19
N VAL A 510 -4.11 -20.45 3.12
CA VAL A 510 -4.27 -19.93 1.77
C VAL A 510 -4.56 -21.07 0.81
N ASP A 511 -5.60 -20.93 0.00
CA ASP A 511 -6.15 -22.00 -0.84
C ASP A 511 -6.42 -23.29 -0.04
N GLY A 512 -6.89 -23.14 1.20
CA GLY A 512 -7.26 -24.28 2.05
C GLY A 512 -6.09 -25.12 2.55
N GLU A 513 -4.86 -24.61 2.46
CA GLU A 513 -3.66 -25.23 3.01
C GLU A 513 -3.02 -24.30 4.06
N PRO A 514 -2.47 -24.82 5.16
CA PRO A 514 -1.74 -24.01 6.13
C PRO A 514 -0.43 -23.53 5.53
N VAL A 515 -0.10 -22.25 5.74
CA VAL A 515 1.17 -21.67 5.29
C VAL A 515 2.12 -21.48 6.48
N GLU A 516 3.41 -21.54 6.20
CA GLU A 516 4.44 -21.27 7.22
C GLU A 516 4.31 -19.83 7.72
N ILE A 517 4.32 -19.67 9.04
CA ILE A 517 4.37 -18.37 9.72
C ILE A 517 5.67 -18.29 10.51
N ASP A 518 6.43 -17.21 10.32
CA ASP A 518 7.63 -16.93 11.11
C ASP A 518 7.39 -15.69 11.98
N PRO A 519 6.91 -15.86 13.22
CA PRO A 519 6.66 -14.73 14.13
C PRO A 519 7.94 -14.01 14.56
N GLY A 520 9.13 -14.60 14.35
CA GLY A 520 10.44 -14.05 14.73
C GLY A 520 11.17 -13.32 13.61
N ARG A 521 10.65 -13.30 12.38
CA ARG A 521 11.24 -12.55 11.27
C ARG A 521 11.18 -11.05 11.57
N PRO A 522 12.25 -10.26 11.32
CA PRO A 522 12.29 -8.85 11.65
C PRO A 522 11.08 -8.13 11.06
N HIS A 523 10.21 -7.69 11.95
CA HIS A 523 9.08 -6.84 11.65
C HIS A 523 9.64 -5.43 11.57
N TRP A 524 9.40 -4.74 10.44
CA TRP A 524 9.30 -3.28 10.20
C TRP A 524 10.10 -2.25 11.04
N ASN A 525 10.19 -2.44 12.36
CA ASN A 525 10.77 -1.59 13.39
C ASN A 525 12.29 -1.75 13.60
N ASP A 526 12.95 -2.71 12.96
CA ASP A 526 14.41 -2.89 13.03
C ASP A 526 15.18 -2.07 11.97
#